data_AF-A0A533UME2-F1
#
_entry.id   AF-A0A533UME2-F1
#
_cell.length_a   1.000
_cell.length_b   1.000
_cell.length_c   1.000
_cell.angle_alpha   90.00
_cell.angle_beta   90.00
_cell.angle_gamma   90.00
#
_symmetry.space_group_name_H-M   'P 1'
#
loop_
_entity.id
_entity.type
_entity.pdbx_description
1 polymer ?
#
loop_
_entity_poly.entity_id
_entity_poly.type
_entity_poly.pdbx_seq_one_letter_code
_entity_poly.pdbx_strand_id
1 'polypeptide(L)'
;MISPTSTDRISSGVPGLDQRIGGGFLKGTATILSGAAGSGKTTFGFQFSAQGVLHGQNSMLCSLEESAGEIRVMAKSLGFDVNELEKKGLHLLSWIPENQSPDAFISALASRIEAVRPSILILDGLSTFEHLYKQEMYSITKRLVNLTERPA
;
A
#
# COMPACT_ATOMS: atom_id res chain seq x y z
N MET A 1 -3.49 0.24 -20.16
CA MET A 1 -3.72 -1.00 -19.37
C MET A 1 -2.37 -1.68 -19.23
N ILE A 2 -1.93 -1.94 -18.01
CA ILE A 2 -0.73 -2.74 -17.76
C ILE A 2 -1.12 -4.18 -18.09
N SER A 3 -0.49 -4.78 -19.09
CA SER A 3 -0.67 -6.21 -19.38
C SER A 3 0.20 -7.00 -18.41
N PRO A 4 -0.35 -7.94 -17.62
CA PRO A 4 0.46 -8.75 -16.73
C PRO A 4 1.46 -9.58 -17.55
N THR A 5 2.75 -9.40 -17.28
CA THR A 5 3.84 -10.17 -17.89
C THR A 5 4.11 -11.50 -17.17
N SER A 6 3.44 -11.72 -16.03
CA SER A 6 3.51 -12.92 -15.20
C SER A 6 2.13 -13.30 -14.65
N THR A 7 1.92 -14.59 -14.43
CA THR A 7 0.73 -15.14 -13.75
C THR A 7 0.95 -15.28 -12.24
N ASP A 8 2.11 -14.87 -11.72
CA ASP A 8 2.43 -14.94 -10.29
C ASP A 8 1.45 -14.11 -9.46
N ARG A 9 1.01 -14.69 -8.34
CA ARG A 9 0.05 -14.08 -7.42
C ARG A 9 0.61 -13.96 -6.01
N ILE A 10 0.12 -12.98 -5.29
CA ILE A 10 0.31 -12.77 -3.86
C ILE A 10 -1.03 -13.05 -3.17
N SER A 11 -1.05 -13.99 -2.23
CA SER A 11 -2.24 -14.28 -1.43
C SER A 11 -2.69 -13.04 -0.67
N SER A 12 -4.00 -12.76 -0.64
CA SER A 12 -4.55 -11.68 0.19
C SER A 12 -4.36 -11.93 1.68
N GLY A 13 -4.16 -13.18 2.09
CA GLY A 13 -4.18 -13.60 3.49
C GLY A 13 -5.55 -13.43 4.17
N VAL A 14 -6.62 -13.19 3.39
CA VAL A 14 -8.00 -13.13 3.87
C VAL A 14 -8.70 -14.46 3.53
N PRO A 15 -9.18 -15.21 4.53
CA PRO A 15 -9.89 -16.46 4.29
C PRO A 15 -11.04 -16.29 3.29
N GLY A 16 -11.04 -17.13 2.25
CA GLY A 16 -12.08 -17.16 1.21
C GLY A 16 -12.00 -16.06 0.15
N LEU A 17 -11.20 -15.00 0.32
CA LEU A 17 -11.08 -13.95 -0.69
C LEU A 17 -10.32 -14.43 -1.92
N ASP A 18 -9.17 -15.08 -1.74
CA ASP A 18 -8.31 -15.52 -2.85
C ASP A 18 -9.08 -16.39 -3.86
N GLN A 19 -9.94 -17.31 -3.38
CA GLN A 19 -10.78 -18.15 -4.23
C GLN A 19 -11.75 -17.34 -5.09
N ARG A 20 -12.20 -16.18 -4.60
CA ARG A 20 -13.11 -15.29 -5.34
C ARG A 20 -12.39 -14.40 -6.36
N ILE A 21 -11.09 -14.14 -6.16
CA ILE A 21 -10.29 -13.26 -7.03
C ILE A 21 -9.30 -14.02 -7.91
N GLY A 22 -9.47 -15.34 -8.05
CA GLY A 22 -8.66 -16.18 -8.94
C GLY A 22 -7.29 -16.55 -8.39
N GLY A 23 -7.16 -16.69 -7.06
CA GLY A 23 -5.95 -17.18 -6.38
C GLY A 23 -5.06 -16.11 -5.75
N GLY A 24 -5.57 -14.89 -5.53
CA GLY A 24 -4.81 -13.76 -4.98
C GLY A 24 -4.56 -12.64 -6.00
N PHE A 25 -3.81 -11.61 -5.59
CA PHE A 25 -3.51 -10.44 -6.43
C PHE A 25 -2.35 -10.70 -7.37
N LEU A 26 -2.46 -10.28 -8.62
CA LEU A 26 -1.38 -10.43 -9.61
C LEU A 26 -0.17 -9.55 -9.26
N LYS A 27 1.02 -10.13 -9.31
CA LYS A 27 2.27 -9.35 -9.16
C LYS A 27 2.43 -8.36 -10.31
N GLY A 28 3.02 -7.20 -10.01
CA GLY A 28 3.26 -6.16 -11.01
C GLY A 28 1.99 -5.46 -11.50
N THR A 29 0.89 -5.56 -10.76
CA THR A 29 -0.36 -4.86 -11.08
C THR A 29 -0.70 -3.83 -10.00
N ALA A 30 -1.38 -2.77 -10.40
CA ALA A 30 -2.00 -1.82 -9.49
C ALA A 30 -3.45 -2.24 -9.23
N THR A 31 -3.85 -2.28 -7.96
CA THR A 31 -5.22 -2.56 -7.53
C THR A 31 -5.77 -1.38 -6.75
N ILE A 32 -6.99 -0.96 -7.05
CA ILE A 32 -7.71 0.08 -6.30
C ILE A 32 -8.69 -0.60 -5.35
N LEU A 33 -8.57 -0.29 -4.06
CA LEU A 33 -9.54 -0.67 -3.04
C LEU A 33 -10.44 0.53 -2.73
N SER A 34 -11.73 0.42 -3.05
CA SER A 34 -12.71 1.49 -2.86
C SER A 34 -13.84 1.04 -1.94
N GLY A 35 -14.37 1.98 -1.15
CA GLY A 35 -15.44 1.74 -0.19
C GLY A 35 -15.65 2.93 0.74
N ALA A 36 -16.83 3.00 1.36
CA ALA A 36 -17.18 4.05 2.31
C ALA A 36 -16.22 4.13 3.51
N ALA A 37 -16.22 5.25 4.24
CA ALA A 37 -15.51 5.34 5.51
C ALA A 37 -15.96 4.21 6.46
N GLY A 38 -15.01 3.59 7.16
CA GLY A 38 -15.29 2.45 8.03
C GLY A 38 -15.50 1.10 7.33
N SER A 39 -15.40 1.01 6.00
CA SER A 39 -15.54 -0.28 5.27
C SER A 39 -14.34 -1.24 5.42
N GLY A 40 -13.34 -0.89 6.24
CA GLY A 40 -12.17 -1.74 6.50
C GLY A 40 -11.01 -1.64 5.49
N LYS A 41 -10.90 -0.56 4.72
CA LYS A 41 -9.84 -0.40 3.69
C LYS A 41 -8.43 -0.43 4.28
N THR A 42 -8.17 0.40 5.28
CA THR A 42 -6.92 0.46 6.03
C THR A 42 -6.61 -0.87 6.70
N THR A 43 -7.60 -1.47 7.35
CA THR A 43 -7.50 -2.81 7.97
C THR A 43 -7.05 -3.86 6.95
N PHE A 44 -7.67 -3.88 5.77
CA PHE A 44 -7.30 -4.77 4.69
C PHE A 44 -5.89 -4.51 4.16
N GLY A 45 -5.53 -3.24 3.91
CA GLY A 45 -4.20 -2.86 3.44
C GLY A 45 -3.08 -3.25 4.41
N PHE A 46 -3.33 -3.06 5.71
CA PHE A 46 -2.42 -3.54 6.75
C PHE A 46 -2.34 -5.07 6.78
N GLN A 47 -3.48 -5.77 6.81
CA GLN A 47 -3.50 -7.24 6.86
C GLN A 47 -2.80 -7.85 5.66
N PHE A 48 -3.03 -7.33 4.45
CA PHE A 48 -2.36 -7.79 3.24
C PHE A 48 -0.84 -7.59 3.33
N SER A 49 -0.39 -6.44 3.83
CA SER A 49 1.04 -6.16 4.05
C SER A 49 1.64 -7.10 5.09
N ALA A 50 0.97 -7.28 6.24
CA ALA A 50 1.42 -8.17 7.30
C ALA A 50 1.49 -9.63 6.84
N GLN A 51 0.48 -10.10 6.11
CA GLN A 51 0.45 -11.45 5.55
C GLN A 51 1.53 -11.63 4.49
N GLY A 52 1.76 -10.63 3.63
CA GLY A 52 2.90 -10.61 2.72
C GLY A 52 4.22 -10.83 3.45
N VAL A 53 4.47 -10.08 4.52
CA VAL A 53 5.68 -10.21 5.36
C VAL A 53 5.81 -11.60 5.98
N LEU A 54 4.72 -12.16 6.50
CA LEU A 54 4.73 -13.52 7.06
C LEU A 54 5.02 -14.60 6.00
N HIS A 55 4.77 -14.31 4.72
CA HIS A 55 5.11 -15.16 3.57
C HIS A 55 6.40 -14.72 2.86
N GLY A 56 7.27 -13.96 3.54
CA GLY A 56 8.60 -13.59 3.05
C GLY A 56 8.62 -12.47 2.00
N GLN A 57 7.52 -11.71 1.83
CA GLN A 57 7.51 -10.50 1.01
C GLN A 57 8.01 -9.30 1.82
N ASN A 58 8.67 -8.37 1.15
CA ASN A 58 8.95 -7.06 1.74
C ASN A 58 7.77 -6.12 1.46
N SER A 59 7.18 -5.49 2.48
CA SER A 59 5.95 -4.72 2.34
C SER A 59 6.09 -3.30 2.88
N MET A 60 5.60 -2.32 2.13
CA MET A 60 5.54 -0.93 2.54
C MET A 60 4.10 -0.46 2.56
N LEU A 61 3.66 0.07 3.70
CA LEU A 61 2.37 0.73 3.85
C LEU A 61 2.64 2.21 4.12
N CYS A 62 2.25 3.05 3.17
CA CYS A 62 2.26 4.49 3.27
C CYS A 62 0.83 4.98 3.49
N SER A 63 0.56 5.50 4.69
CA SER A 63 -0.73 6.10 5.02
C SER A 63 -0.67 7.61 4.89
N LEU A 64 -1.74 8.17 4.34
CA LEU A 64 -1.95 9.60 4.13
C LEU A 64 -2.92 10.22 5.14
N GLU A 65 -3.61 9.37 5.89
CA GLU A 65 -4.66 9.75 6.83
C GLU A 65 -4.26 9.40 8.27
N GLU A 66 -3.52 8.31 8.47
CA GLU A 66 -3.20 7.78 9.79
C GLU A 66 -1.70 7.87 10.12
N SER A 67 -1.41 8.16 11.38
CA SER A 67 -0.08 8.05 11.95
C SER A 67 0.34 6.58 12.13
N ALA A 68 1.65 6.33 12.17
CA ALA A 68 2.18 5.01 12.46
C ALA A 68 1.74 4.49 13.85
N GLY A 69 1.46 5.40 14.80
CA GLY A 69 0.94 5.05 16.11
C GLY A 69 -0.48 4.49 16.04
N GLU A 70 -1.37 5.12 15.26
CA GLU A 70 -2.75 4.66 15.05
C GLU A 70 -2.77 3.29 14.35
N ILE A 71 -1.95 3.12 13.31
CA ILE A 71 -1.80 1.84 12.62
C ILE A 71 -1.32 0.75 13.58
N ARG A 72 -0.37 1.04 14.47
CA ARG A 72 0.11 0.08 15.48
C ARG A 72 -0.97 -0.32 16.47
N VAL A 73 -1.81 0.62 16.90
CA VAL A 73 -2.94 0.34 17.80
C VAL A 73 -3.96 -0.56 17.09
N MET A 74 -4.33 -0.23 15.84
CA MET A 74 -5.20 -1.06 15.02
C MET A 74 -4.60 -2.47 14.84
N ALA A 75 -3.34 -2.57 14.44
CA ALA A 75 -2.65 -3.84 14.24
C ALA A 75 -2.64 -4.72 15.48
N LYS A 76 -2.40 -4.14 16.66
CA LYS A 76 -2.45 -4.86 17.93
C LYS A 76 -3.85 -5.41 18.21
N SER A 77 -4.91 -4.67 17.89
CA SER A 77 -6.29 -5.14 18.05
C SER A 77 -6.63 -6.34 17.14
N LEU A 78 -5.92 -6.46 16.01
CA LEU A 78 -6.03 -7.59 15.07
C LEU A 78 -5.10 -8.76 15.44
N GLY A 79 -4.35 -8.66 16.54
CA GLY A 79 -3.43 -9.70 17.02
C GLY A 79 -2.05 -9.71 16.37
N PHE A 80 -1.65 -8.63 15.67
CA PHE A 80 -0.32 -8.51 15.08
C PHE A 80 0.66 -7.77 15.99
N ASP A 81 1.89 -8.29 16.09
CA ASP A 81 3.02 -7.57 16.66
C ASP A 81 3.76 -6.83 15.53
N VAL A 82 3.54 -5.51 15.45
CA VAL A 82 4.15 -4.67 14.42
C VAL A 82 5.68 -4.65 14.53
N ASN A 83 6.25 -4.71 15.75
CA ASN A 83 7.70 -4.66 15.91
C ASN A 83 8.35 -5.91 15.30
N GLU A 84 7.72 -7.07 15.46
CA GLU A 84 8.17 -8.32 14.83
C GLU A 84 7.97 -8.29 13.31
N LEU A 85 6.88 -7.70 12.82
CA LEU A 85 6.67 -7.52 11.39
C LEU A 85 7.72 -6.57 10.78
N GLU A 86 8.07 -5.49 11.46
CA GLU A 86 9.09 -4.54 10.98
C GLU A 86 10.47 -5.18 10.86
N LYS A 87 10.86 -6.01 11.84
CA LYS A 87 12.09 -6.82 11.75
C LYS A 87 12.09 -7.79 10.56
N LYS A 88 10.91 -8.20 10.09
CA LYS A 88 10.73 -9.15 8.98
C LYS A 88 10.52 -8.47 7.61
N GLY A 89 10.43 -7.15 7.56
CA GLY A 89 10.24 -6.41 6.30
C GLY A 89 8.90 -5.68 6.16
N LEU A 90 8.23 -5.33 7.25
CA LEU A 90 7.17 -4.33 7.22
C LEU A 90 7.77 -2.93 7.34
N HIS A 91 7.37 -2.02 6.47
CA HIS A 91 7.77 -0.62 6.52
C HIS A 91 6.52 0.26 6.61
N LEU A 92 6.31 0.88 7.78
CA LEU A 92 5.22 1.84 7.98
C LEU A 92 5.72 3.26 7.73
N LEU A 93 5.02 3.98 6.86
CA LEU A 93 5.25 5.39 6.58
C LEU A 93 3.93 6.15 6.75
N SER A 94 4.00 7.30 7.40
CA SER A 94 2.87 8.23 7.48
C SER A 94 3.29 9.55 6.87
N TRP A 95 2.45 10.07 5.98
CA TRP A 95 2.68 11.35 5.32
C TRP A 95 1.37 12.11 5.23
N ILE A 96 1.19 13.14 6.04
CA ILE A 96 -0.06 13.91 6.10
C ILE A 96 0.09 15.15 5.18
N PRO A 97 -0.70 15.28 4.10
CA PRO A 97 -0.51 16.30 3.05
C PRO A 97 -0.71 17.75 3.46
N GLU A 98 -1.20 18.04 4.66
CA GLU A 98 -1.74 19.36 5.05
C GLU A 98 -0.78 20.54 4.85
N ASN A 99 0.52 20.32 4.65
CA ASN A 99 1.52 21.37 4.40
C ASN A 99 2.56 21.06 3.31
N GLN A 100 2.30 20.09 2.42
CA GLN A 100 3.33 19.62 1.47
C GLN A 100 2.79 19.42 0.07
N SER A 101 3.59 19.70 -0.95
CA SER A 101 3.18 19.53 -2.34
C SER A 101 3.14 18.05 -2.77
N PRO A 102 2.34 17.70 -3.79
CA PRO A 102 2.35 16.35 -4.38
C PRO A 102 3.74 15.95 -4.89
N ASP A 103 4.52 16.90 -5.37
CA ASP A 103 5.89 16.65 -5.82
C ASP A 103 6.81 16.22 -4.68
N ALA A 104 6.72 16.89 -3.54
CA ALA A 104 7.48 16.52 -2.35
C ALA A 104 7.10 15.12 -1.86
N PHE A 105 5.81 14.79 -1.86
CA PHE A 105 5.33 13.44 -1.55
C PHE A 105 5.91 12.39 -2.49
N ILE A 106 5.72 12.58 -3.80
CA ILE A 106 6.14 11.62 -4.84
C ILE A 106 7.65 11.41 -4.78
N SER A 107 8.42 12.49 -4.59
CA SER A 107 9.88 12.40 -4.44
C SER A 107 10.28 11.62 -3.19
N ALA A 108 9.68 11.93 -2.03
CA ALA A 108 9.96 11.22 -0.79
C ALA A 108 9.57 9.73 -0.88
N LEU A 109 8.41 9.43 -1.46
CA LEU A 109 7.94 8.06 -1.68
C LEU A 109 8.89 7.31 -2.62
N ALA A 110 9.32 7.93 -3.73
CA ALA A 110 10.26 7.34 -4.67
C ALA A 110 11.57 6.94 -3.97
N SER A 111 12.19 7.85 -3.20
CA SER A 111 13.41 7.55 -2.45
C SER A 111 13.23 6.41 -1.45
N ARG A 112 12.05 6.32 -0.82
CA ARG A 112 11.75 5.21 0.10
C ARG A 112 11.54 3.89 -0.63
N ILE A 113 10.84 3.90 -1.77
CA ILE A 113 10.67 2.71 -2.62
C ILE A 113 12.03 2.21 -3.11
N GLU A 114 12.93 3.10 -3.52
CA GLU A 114 14.29 2.72 -3.96
C GLU A 114 15.12 2.08 -2.85
N ALA A 115 15.05 2.64 -1.63
CA ALA A 115 15.79 2.14 -0.48
C ALA A 115 15.26 0.80 0.03
N VAL A 116 13.94 0.65 0.09
CA VAL A 116 13.26 -0.53 0.66
C VAL A 116 13.07 -1.63 -0.37
N ARG A 117 12.85 -1.27 -1.64
CA ARG A 117 12.49 -2.18 -2.74
C ARG A 117 11.32 -3.11 -2.39
N PRO A 118 10.18 -2.59 -1.92
CA PRO A 118 9.06 -3.43 -1.50
C PRO A 118 8.51 -4.26 -2.66
N SER A 119 8.06 -5.47 -2.36
CA SER A 119 7.28 -6.33 -3.24
C SER A 119 5.79 -5.98 -3.20
N ILE A 120 5.34 -5.40 -2.09
CA ILE A 120 3.97 -4.92 -1.87
C ILE A 120 4.05 -3.46 -1.44
N LEU A 121 3.38 -2.56 -2.17
CA LEU A 121 3.20 -1.17 -1.79
C LEU A 121 1.72 -0.89 -1.59
N ILE A 122 1.37 -0.38 -0.41
CA ILE A 122 0.03 0.12 -0.09
C ILE A 122 0.12 1.63 0.07
N LEU A 123 -0.70 2.34 -0.71
CA LEU A 123 -0.96 3.76 -0.55
C LEU A 123 -2.37 3.91 0.00
N ASP A 124 -2.48 4.19 1.29
CA ASP A 124 -3.75 4.34 1.98
C ASP A 124 -4.12 5.82 2.12
N GLY A 125 -5.37 6.16 1.80
CA GLY A 125 -5.85 7.54 1.83
C GLY A 125 -5.62 8.36 0.56
N LEU A 126 -5.59 7.73 -0.62
CA LEU A 126 -5.57 8.47 -1.91
C LEU A 126 -6.74 9.46 -2.05
N SER A 127 -7.84 9.22 -1.34
CA SER A 127 -8.97 10.15 -1.16
C SER A 127 -8.54 11.53 -0.69
N THR A 128 -7.55 11.61 0.21
CA THR A 128 -7.03 12.89 0.71
C THR A 128 -6.35 13.68 -0.41
N PHE A 129 -5.55 13.03 -1.26
CA PHE A 129 -5.01 13.67 -2.45
C PHE A 129 -6.11 14.12 -3.41
N GLU A 130 -7.13 13.29 -3.62
CA GLU A 130 -8.25 13.62 -4.50
C GLU A 130 -8.98 14.88 -4.05
N HIS A 131 -9.18 15.04 -2.74
CA HIS A 131 -9.80 16.21 -2.17
C HIS A 131 -8.95 17.48 -2.35
N LEU A 132 -7.64 17.39 -2.09
CA LEU A 132 -6.74 18.54 -2.08
C LEU A 132 -6.24 18.96 -3.49
N TYR A 133 -6.06 18.00 -4.40
CA TYR A 133 -5.41 18.20 -5.70
C TYR A 133 -6.26 17.68 -6.87
N LYS A 134 -7.58 17.87 -6.78
CA LYS A 134 -8.57 17.32 -7.73
C LYS A 134 -8.19 17.48 -9.22
N GLN A 135 -7.67 18.65 -9.61
CA GLN A 135 -7.30 18.94 -11.00
C GLN A 135 -6.05 18.19 -11.48
N GLU A 136 -5.19 17.77 -10.56
CA GLU A 136 -3.91 17.13 -10.85
C GLU A 136 -3.93 15.62 -10.64
N MET A 137 -5.04 15.05 -10.13
CA MET A 137 -5.13 13.65 -9.74
C MET A 137 -4.78 12.65 -10.82
N TYR A 138 -5.12 12.95 -12.08
CA TYR A 138 -4.71 12.11 -13.20
C TYR A 138 -3.19 12.04 -13.32
N SER A 139 -2.51 13.19 -13.22
CA SER A 139 -1.05 13.28 -13.26
C SER A 139 -0.41 12.59 -12.06
N ILE A 140 -0.94 12.85 -10.85
CA ILE A 140 -0.46 12.23 -9.60
C ILE A 140 -0.57 10.72 -9.68
N THR A 141 -1.74 10.18 -10.04
CA THR A 141 -1.97 8.73 -10.14
C THR A 141 -1.02 8.09 -11.15
N LYS A 142 -0.85 8.71 -12.33
CA LYS A 142 0.08 8.21 -13.35
C LYS A 142 1.51 8.15 -12.83
N ARG A 143 1.96 9.19 -12.13
CA ARG A 143 3.31 9.23 -11.54
C ARG A 143 3.48 8.16 -10.46
N LEU A 144 2.49 7.98 -9.58
CA LEU A 144 2.52 6.94 -8.54
C LEU A 144 2.60 5.53 -9.14
N VAL A 145 1.83 5.24 -10.19
CA VAL A 145 1.93 3.96 -10.89
C VAL A 145 3.31 3.78 -11.51
N ASN A 146 3.85 4.82 -12.16
CA ASN A 146 5.18 4.76 -12.76
C ASN A 146 6.30 4.53 -11.73
N LEU A 147 6.16 4.96 -10.47
CA LEU A 147 7.14 4.63 -9.42
C LEU A 147 7.24 3.13 -9.14
N THR A 148 6.19 2.37 -9.47
CA THR A 148 6.13 0.92 -9.26
C THR A 148 6.54 0.12 -10.49
N GLU A 149 6.66 0.78 -11.65
CA GLU A 149 7.18 0.19 -12.87
C GLU A 149 8.71 0.11 -12.77
N ARG A 150 9.26 -1.10 -12.63
CA ARG A 150 10.70 -1.31 -12.76
C ARG A 150 11.02 -1.54 -14.24
N PRO A 151 12.03 -0.86 -14.82
CA PRO A 151 12.61 -1.34 -16.07
C PRO A 151 13.14 -2.77 -15.84
N ALA A 152 12.80 -3.66 -16.77
CA ALA A 152 13.22 -5.05 -16.77
C ALA A 152 14.75 -5.20 -16.83
#